data_AF-A0A7W1LAV2-F1
#
_entry.id   AF-A0A7W1LAV2-F1
#
_cell.length_a   1.000
_cell.length_b   1.000
_cell.length_c   1.000
_cell.angle_alpha   90.00
_cell.angle_beta   90.00
_cell.angle_gamma   90.00
#
_symmetry.space_group_name_H-M   'P 1'
#
loop_
_entity.id
_entity.type
_entity.pdbx_description
1 polymer ?
#
loop_
_entity_poly.entity_id
_entity_poly.type
_entity_poly.pdbx_seq_one_letter_code
_entity_poly.pdbx_strand_id
1 'polypeptide(L)'
;ATHFHHVYWRFDFDIVSPINNIYQIEIGPAGSTEDLISPIINEVTRLRDFSVYRSFIIQNSTSNEAYILSPNLTDGTTDAYGGGDVWFLRYQAGIGGEPAELNDPNTSTAANLAPWLNNESLSNQDSVIWYAGHFTHADTGALINPDRSGDVLSGEYVIGPDIRPLRW
;
A
#
# COMPACT_ATOMS: atom_id res chain seq x y z
N ALA A 1 7.11 22.27 -15.79
CA ALA A 1 7.57 20.98 -16.34
C ALA A 1 6.73 19.86 -15.74
N THR A 2 6.29 18.90 -16.54
CA THR A 2 5.54 17.74 -16.01
C THR A 2 6.51 16.72 -15.44
N HIS A 3 6.30 16.30 -14.21
CA HIS A 3 7.11 15.28 -13.52
C HIS A 3 6.23 14.41 -12.61
N PHE A 4 6.78 13.29 -12.16
CA PHE A 4 6.10 12.37 -11.25
C PHE A 4 6.74 12.42 -9.87
N HIS A 5 5.90 12.31 -8.84
CA HIS A 5 6.32 12.10 -7.48
C HIS A 5 5.84 10.71 -7.05
N HIS A 6 6.75 9.94 -6.48
CA HIS A 6 6.46 8.65 -5.87
C HIS A 6 6.86 8.72 -4.41
N VAL A 7 5.89 8.52 -3.52
CA VAL A 7 6.08 8.46 -2.08
C VAL A 7 5.79 7.04 -1.62
N TYR A 8 6.49 6.56 -0.61
CA TYR A 8 6.30 5.21 -0.08
C TYR A 8 6.12 5.27 1.43
N TRP A 9 5.12 4.55 1.92
CA TRP A 9 4.89 4.35 3.34
C TRP A 9 5.15 2.89 3.67
N ARG A 10 5.96 2.64 4.70
CA ARG A 10 6.13 1.34 5.33
C ARG A 10 5.15 1.23 6.49
N PHE A 11 4.27 0.24 6.45
CA PHE A 11 3.38 -0.10 7.53
C PHE A 11 3.79 -1.42 8.15
N ASP A 12 4.11 -1.37 9.45
CA ASP A 12 4.37 -2.53 10.30
C ASP A 12 3.09 -2.84 11.07
N PHE A 13 2.37 -3.90 10.70
CA PHE A 13 1.05 -4.17 11.25
C PHE A 13 1.13 -5.11 12.45
N ASP A 14 0.97 -4.57 13.66
CA ASP A 14 0.82 -5.34 14.90
C ASP A 14 -0.62 -5.30 15.42
N ILE A 15 -1.56 -5.87 14.65
CA ILE A 15 -2.97 -5.85 15.03
C ILE A 15 -3.15 -6.86 16.17
N VAL A 16 -3.29 -6.42 17.43
CA VAL A 16 -3.33 -7.26 18.66
C VAL A 16 -2.00 -7.96 18.95
N SER A 17 -1.36 -8.55 17.94
CA SER A 17 -0.03 -9.13 17.97
C SER A 17 0.62 -9.04 16.57
N PRO A 18 1.93 -9.33 16.43
CA PRO A 18 2.60 -9.24 15.14
C PRO A 18 2.16 -10.30 14.12
N ILE A 19 1.51 -11.38 14.54
CA ILE A 19 1.16 -12.45 13.60
C ILE A 19 -0.15 -12.14 12.86
N ASN A 20 -0.04 -11.95 11.55
CA ASN A 20 -1.17 -11.60 10.68
C ASN A 20 -1.36 -12.59 9.52
N ASN A 21 -2.56 -12.53 8.94
CA ASN A 21 -2.88 -13.03 7.62
C ASN A 21 -3.33 -11.88 6.73
N ILE A 22 -2.96 -11.93 5.45
CA ILE A 22 -3.28 -10.89 4.48
C ILE A 22 -4.19 -11.48 3.40
N TYR A 23 -5.24 -10.74 3.06
CA TYR A 23 -6.18 -11.09 2.01
C TYR A 23 -6.30 -9.96 1.00
N GLN A 24 -6.25 -10.29 -0.27
CA GLN A 24 -6.66 -9.40 -1.35
C GLN A 24 -8.16 -9.53 -1.57
N ILE A 25 -8.83 -8.38 -1.70
CA ILE A 25 -10.24 -8.27 -2.06
C ILE A 25 -10.34 -7.56 -3.40
N GLU A 26 -11.15 -8.13 -4.29
CA GLU A 26 -11.56 -7.49 -5.53
C GLU A 26 -13.09 -7.51 -5.60
N ILE A 27 -13.69 -6.32 -5.74
CA ILE A 27 -15.11 -6.19 -6.04
C ILE A 27 -15.27 -6.58 -7.51
N GLY A 28 -16.06 -7.61 -7.76
CA GLY A 28 -16.29 -8.07 -9.13
C GLY A 28 -16.95 -6.99 -10.01
N PRO A 29 -16.95 -7.17 -11.34
CA PRO A 29 -17.59 -6.22 -12.25
C PRO A 29 -19.07 -6.06 -11.91
N ALA A 30 -19.62 -4.86 -12.17
CA ALA A 30 -21.01 -4.54 -11.87
C ALA A 30 -21.97 -5.67 -12.33
N GLY A 31 -22.63 -6.33 -11.35
CA GLY A 31 -23.49 -7.49 -11.58
C GLY A 31 -22.95 -8.81 -11.02
N SER A 32 -21.71 -8.87 -10.53
CA SER A 32 -21.23 -9.97 -9.70
C SER A 32 -21.88 -9.92 -8.31
N THR A 33 -22.26 -11.08 -7.77
CA THR A 33 -22.85 -11.18 -6.43
C THR A 33 -21.83 -11.47 -5.34
N GLU A 34 -20.55 -11.70 -5.69
CA GLU A 34 -19.52 -12.12 -4.74
C GLU A 34 -18.24 -11.29 -4.94
N ASP A 35 -17.69 -10.80 -3.83
CA ASP A 35 -16.34 -10.26 -3.79
C ASP A 35 -15.34 -11.43 -3.85
N LEU A 36 -14.28 -11.27 -4.65
CA LEU A 36 -13.21 -12.25 -4.71
C LEU A 36 -12.22 -11.98 -3.59
N ILE A 37 -12.23 -12.85 -2.57
CA ILE A 37 -11.29 -12.81 -1.46
C ILE A 37 -10.26 -13.91 -1.66
N SER A 38 -8.98 -13.54 -1.74
CA SER A 38 -7.87 -14.48 -1.91
C SER A 38 -6.74 -14.21 -0.91
N PRO A 39 -6.17 -15.24 -0.28
CA PRO A 39 -5.07 -15.05 0.66
C PRO A 39 -3.78 -14.69 -0.08
N ILE A 40 -2.97 -13.82 0.51
CA ILE A 40 -1.58 -13.58 0.11
C ILE A 40 -0.69 -14.39 1.06
N ILE A 41 -0.23 -15.54 0.59
CA ILE A 41 0.48 -16.54 1.42
C ILE A 41 2.00 -16.44 1.39
N ASN A 42 2.53 -15.74 0.39
CA ASN A 42 3.96 -15.48 0.20
C ASN A 42 4.16 -14.01 -0.15
N GLU A 43 5.37 -13.53 0.10
CA GLU A 43 5.79 -12.18 -0.27
C GLU A 43 5.52 -11.89 -1.74
N VAL A 44 4.97 -10.71 -2.02
CA VAL A 44 4.57 -10.40 -3.38
C VAL A 44 4.37 -8.90 -3.62
N THR A 45 4.52 -8.47 -4.87
CA THR A 45 4.07 -7.17 -5.34
C THR A 45 2.67 -7.26 -5.94
N ARG A 46 1.87 -6.22 -5.75
CA ARG A 46 0.60 -6.00 -6.45
C ARG A 46 0.59 -4.61 -7.06
N LEU A 47 0.06 -4.53 -8.27
CA LEU A 47 -0.34 -3.26 -8.86
C LEU A 47 -1.72 -2.88 -8.30
N ARG A 48 -2.01 -1.58 -8.25
CA ARG A 48 -3.38 -1.09 -8.04
C ARG A 48 -4.23 -1.50 -9.22
N ASP A 49 -5.51 -1.76 -8.94
CA ASP A 49 -6.50 -2.04 -9.97
C ASP A 49 -7.84 -1.43 -9.57
N PHE A 50 -8.08 -0.23 -10.06
CA PHE A 50 -9.29 0.52 -9.79
C PHE A 50 -10.52 -0.06 -10.49
N SER A 51 -10.34 -0.93 -11.50
CA SER A 51 -11.47 -1.54 -12.22
C SER A 51 -12.22 -2.56 -11.36
N VAL A 52 -11.54 -3.13 -10.36
CA VAL A 52 -12.08 -4.10 -9.40
C VAL A 52 -11.96 -3.62 -7.95
N TYR A 53 -11.68 -2.33 -7.75
CA TYR A 53 -11.51 -1.73 -6.42
C TYR A 53 -10.57 -2.53 -5.50
N ARG A 54 -9.46 -3.03 -6.04
CA ARG A 54 -8.54 -3.94 -5.31
C ARG A 54 -8.13 -3.31 -3.98
N SER A 55 -8.44 -4.01 -2.88
CA SER A 55 -8.12 -3.62 -1.51
C SER A 55 -7.49 -4.80 -0.77
N PHE A 56 -6.95 -4.55 0.43
CA PHE A 56 -6.26 -5.57 1.21
C PHE A 56 -6.76 -5.58 2.65
N ILE A 57 -7.16 -6.74 3.15
CA ILE A 57 -7.39 -6.96 4.58
C ILE A 57 -6.10 -7.46 5.22
N ILE A 58 -5.73 -6.85 6.33
CA ILE A 58 -4.71 -7.34 7.24
C ILE A 58 -5.46 -7.74 8.51
N GLN A 59 -5.39 -9.02 8.86
CA GLN A 59 -6.13 -9.61 9.97
C GLN A 59 -5.18 -10.30 10.93
N ASN A 60 -5.40 -10.11 12.24
CA ASN A 60 -4.66 -10.87 13.25
C ASN A 60 -4.92 -12.38 13.08
N SER A 61 -3.87 -13.19 13.20
CA SER A 61 -3.97 -14.64 12.99
C SER A 61 -4.66 -15.41 14.11
N THR A 62 -4.74 -14.84 15.31
CA THR A 62 -5.30 -15.47 16.50
C THR A 62 -6.66 -14.90 16.90
N SER A 63 -7.09 -13.83 16.24
CA SER A 63 -8.30 -13.10 16.58
C SER A 63 -9.02 -12.63 15.31
N ASN A 64 -10.14 -11.92 15.46
CA ASN A 64 -10.93 -11.47 14.30
C ASN A 64 -10.68 -10.00 13.95
N GLU A 65 -9.82 -9.34 14.70
CA GLU A 65 -9.44 -7.94 14.56
C GLU A 65 -8.66 -7.75 13.26
N ALA A 66 -9.09 -6.75 12.49
CA ALA A 66 -8.60 -6.55 11.13
C ALA A 66 -8.72 -5.08 10.71
N TYR A 67 -7.79 -4.66 9.85
CA TYR A 67 -7.85 -3.41 9.11
C TYR A 67 -7.98 -3.69 7.62
N ILE A 68 -8.67 -2.80 6.91
CA ILE A 68 -8.65 -2.76 5.45
C ILE A 68 -7.81 -1.58 4.98
N LEU A 69 -6.88 -1.87 4.09
CA LEU A 69 -6.10 -0.91 3.31
C LEU A 69 -6.74 -0.80 1.93
N SER A 70 -7.24 0.38 1.60
CA SER A 70 -7.87 0.69 0.32
C SER A 70 -7.11 1.81 -0.39
N PRO A 71 -6.72 1.64 -1.66
CA PRO A 71 -6.18 2.74 -2.43
C PRO A 71 -7.17 3.89 -2.57
N ASN A 72 -6.68 5.13 -2.53
CA ASN A 72 -7.49 6.29 -2.86
C ASN A 72 -7.62 6.41 -4.39
N LEU A 73 -8.76 6.90 -4.89
CA LEU A 73 -8.96 7.12 -6.33
C LEU A 73 -8.04 8.20 -6.90
N THR A 74 -7.46 9.05 -6.06
CA THR A 74 -6.43 10.03 -6.45
C THR A 74 -5.03 9.42 -6.50
N ASP A 75 -4.84 8.20 -6.01
CA ASP A 75 -3.56 7.51 -6.15
C ASP A 75 -3.34 7.15 -7.61
N GLY A 76 -2.35 7.79 -8.22
CA GLY A 76 -1.91 7.43 -9.56
C GLY A 76 -1.31 6.02 -9.61
N THR A 77 -0.85 5.65 -10.79
CA THR A 77 -0.13 4.39 -11.03
C THR A 77 1.36 4.65 -11.19
N THR A 78 2.19 3.66 -10.87
CA THR A 78 3.65 3.75 -11.06
C THR A 78 4.05 4.00 -12.52
N ASP A 79 5.19 4.65 -12.72
CA ASP A 79 5.92 4.68 -14.00
C ASP A 79 7.24 3.89 -13.87
N ALA A 80 8.21 4.13 -14.76
CA ALA A 80 9.52 3.47 -14.72
C ALA A 80 10.40 3.84 -13.51
N TYR A 81 10.11 4.94 -12.80
CA TYR A 81 10.83 5.37 -11.61
C TYR A 81 10.14 4.92 -10.32
N GLY A 82 8.82 4.71 -10.35
CA GLY A 82 8.07 4.24 -9.17
C GLY A 82 8.24 2.74 -8.83
N GLY A 83 8.67 1.90 -9.77
CA GLY A 83 8.97 0.47 -9.50
C GLY A 83 7.79 -0.45 -9.14
N GLY A 84 6.64 0.07 -8.69
CA GLY A 84 5.46 -0.69 -8.27
C GLY A 84 4.54 0.08 -7.32
N ASP A 85 3.44 -0.56 -6.94
CA ASP A 85 2.38 0.10 -6.16
C ASP A 85 2.30 -0.40 -4.71
N VAL A 86 2.29 -1.72 -4.49
CA VAL A 86 2.20 -2.32 -3.14
C VAL A 86 3.07 -3.56 -3.04
N TRP A 87 3.83 -3.69 -1.96
CA TRP A 87 4.61 -4.89 -1.62
C TRP A 87 4.17 -5.42 -0.27
N PHE A 88 3.99 -6.74 -0.20
CA PHE A 88 3.74 -7.49 1.01
C PHE A 88 5.00 -8.28 1.32
N LEU A 89 5.63 -7.98 2.45
CA LEU A 89 6.90 -8.53 2.88
C LEU A 89 6.74 -9.15 4.27
N ARG A 90 7.58 -10.14 4.57
CA ARG A 90 7.72 -10.61 5.94
C ARG A 90 8.63 -9.63 6.67
N TYR A 91 8.31 -9.30 7.92
CA TYR A 91 9.20 -8.49 8.75
C TYR A 91 10.57 -9.16 8.88
N GLN A 92 11.64 -8.39 8.63
CA GLN A 92 13.02 -8.83 8.77
C GLN A 92 13.74 -7.92 9.78
N ALA A 93 14.20 -8.49 10.89
CA ALA A 93 15.06 -7.75 11.82
C ALA A 93 16.45 -7.57 11.21
N GLY A 94 16.88 -6.33 11.04
CA GLY A 94 18.22 -5.93 10.62
C GLY A 94 19.22 -5.84 11.78
N ILE A 95 20.40 -5.30 11.48
CA ILE A 95 21.49 -5.15 12.46
C ILE A 95 21.06 -4.18 13.57
N GLY A 96 21.21 -4.61 14.83
CA GLY A 96 20.83 -3.81 15.99
C GLY A 96 19.33 -3.81 16.31
N GLY A 97 18.54 -4.60 15.59
CA GLY A 97 17.09 -4.71 15.80
C GLY A 97 16.25 -3.75 14.95
N GLU A 98 16.87 -2.88 14.16
CA GLU A 98 16.18 -2.02 13.19
C GLU A 98 15.63 -2.86 12.03
N PRO A 99 14.44 -2.56 11.47
CA PRO A 99 13.91 -3.32 10.34
C PRO A 99 14.85 -3.24 9.13
N ALA A 100 15.17 -4.40 8.55
CA ALA A 100 16.14 -4.51 7.47
C ALA A 100 15.64 -3.82 6.19
N GLU A 101 14.33 -3.90 5.95
CA GLU A 101 13.66 -3.40 4.75
C GLU A 101 13.40 -1.88 4.75
N LEU A 102 14.01 -1.09 5.67
CA LEU A 102 13.77 0.36 5.78
C LEU A 102 14.36 1.20 4.63
N ASN A 103 15.42 0.71 3.98
CA ASN A 103 16.09 1.45 2.92
C ASN A 103 15.88 0.78 1.57
N ASP A 104 15.60 1.60 0.55
CA ASP A 104 15.79 1.18 -0.83
C ASP A 104 17.29 0.95 -1.06
N PRO A 105 17.73 -0.29 -1.33
CA PRO A 105 19.14 -0.59 -1.55
C PRO A 105 19.64 -0.06 -2.91
N ASN A 106 18.80 0.54 -3.75
CA ASN A 106 19.18 1.04 -5.05
C ASN A 106 20.11 2.27 -4.97
N THR A 107 21.01 2.36 -5.94
CA THR A 107 21.84 3.55 -6.17
C THR A 107 21.35 4.39 -7.36
N SER A 108 20.24 3.99 -7.98
CA SER A 108 19.57 4.70 -9.08
C SER A 108 18.41 5.56 -8.56
N THR A 109 17.79 6.34 -9.45
CA THR A 109 16.64 7.18 -9.15
C THR A 109 15.32 6.43 -9.04
N ALA A 110 15.26 5.17 -9.50
CA ALA A 110 14.05 4.36 -9.44
C ALA A 110 13.97 3.61 -8.11
N ALA A 111 12.78 3.57 -7.51
CA ALA A 111 12.53 2.80 -6.29
C ALA A 111 12.74 1.30 -6.55
N ASN A 112 13.43 0.60 -5.65
CA ASN A 112 13.67 -0.84 -5.78
C ASN A 112 13.46 -1.63 -4.49
N LEU A 113 12.21 -1.99 -4.22
CA LEU A 113 11.86 -2.91 -3.12
C LEU A 113 11.97 -4.40 -3.51
N ALA A 114 12.27 -4.71 -4.78
CA ALA A 114 12.36 -6.09 -5.26
C ALA A 114 13.41 -6.96 -4.53
N PRO A 115 14.57 -6.46 -4.07
CA PRO A 115 15.54 -7.27 -3.34
C PRO A 115 15.02 -7.83 -2.01
N TRP A 116 13.96 -7.24 -1.46
CA TRP A 116 13.33 -7.73 -0.23
C TRP A 116 12.34 -8.87 -0.49
N LEU A 117 11.90 -9.07 -1.74
CA LEU A 117 11.06 -10.22 -2.12
C LEU A 117 11.93 -11.47 -2.23
N ASN A 118 11.98 -12.26 -1.17
CA ASN A 118 12.77 -13.48 -1.08
C ASN A 118 11.88 -14.75 -1.04
N ASN A 119 10.57 -14.59 -1.30
CA ASN A 119 9.56 -15.64 -1.33
C ASN A 119 9.28 -16.27 0.05
N GLU A 120 9.49 -15.50 1.12
CA GLU A 120 9.06 -15.91 2.45
C GLU A 120 7.55 -16.08 2.54
N SER A 121 7.12 -16.89 3.51
CA SER A 121 5.69 -17.04 3.80
C SER A 121 5.18 -15.82 4.57
N LEU A 122 3.95 -15.41 4.29
CA LEU A 122 3.20 -14.40 5.02
C LEU A 122 2.07 -14.99 5.87
N SER A 123 1.89 -16.31 5.87
CA SER A 123 0.85 -16.95 6.65
C SER A 123 1.21 -16.98 8.14
N ASN A 124 0.40 -16.31 8.95
CA ASN A 124 0.61 -16.15 10.39
C ASN A 124 1.99 -15.60 10.74
N GLN A 125 2.42 -14.59 9.99
CA GLN A 125 3.72 -13.95 10.18
C GLN A 125 3.58 -12.46 10.50
N ASP A 126 4.63 -11.94 11.09
CA ASP A 126 4.91 -10.52 11.12
C ASP A 126 5.08 -9.97 9.71
N SER A 127 4.21 -9.02 9.36
CA SER A 127 3.90 -8.63 7.99
C SER A 127 4.08 -7.13 7.81
N VAL A 128 4.91 -6.77 6.84
CA VAL A 128 5.21 -5.40 6.48
C VAL A 128 4.60 -5.10 5.12
N ILE A 129 3.90 -3.98 5.02
CA ILE A 129 3.32 -3.51 3.78
C ILE A 129 3.98 -2.22 3.36
N TRP A 130 4.62 -2.23 2.20
CA TRP A 130 5.04 -1.01 1.53
C TRP A 130 3.95 -0.57 0.56
N TYR A 131 3.39 0.61 0.80
CA TYR A 131 2.39 1.21 -0.07
C TYR A 131 2.97 2.44 -0.75
N ALA A 132 2.84 2.53 -2.06
CA ALA A 132 3.26 3.71 -2.80
C ALA A 132 2.08 4.68 -3.01
N GLY A 133 2.35 5.96 -3.08
CA GLY A 133 1.46 6.97 -3.63
C GLY A 133 2.13 7.59 -4.83
N HIS A 134 1.38 7.79 -5.92
CA HIS A 134 1.92 8.36 -7.14
C HIS A 134 1.07 9.53 -7.58
N PHE A 135 1.70 10.64 -7.96
CA PHE A 135 0.98 11.73 -8.61
C PHE A 135 1.81 12.40 -9.69
N THR A 136 1.12 12.86 -10.72
CA THR A 136 1.72 13.68 -11.77
C THR A 136 1.60 15.14 -11.36
N HIS A 137 2.72 15.84 -11.30
CA HIS A 137 2.75 17.27 -11.11
C HIS A 137 3.01 17.97 -12.44
N ALA A 138 2.06 18.79 -12.87
CA ALA A 138 2.20 19.68 -14.02
C ALA A 138 2.03 21.14 -13.55
N ASP A 139 3.14 21.90 -13.55
CA ASP A 139 3.21 23.27 -13.02
C ASP A 139 2.23 24.30 -13.65
N THR A 140 1.44 23.91 -14.65
CA THR A 140 0.51 24.80 -15.36
C THR A 140 -0.90 24.83 -14.75
N GLY A 141 -1.17 24.13 -13.65
CA GLY A 141 -2.55 23.90 -13.20
C GLY A 141 -2.81 23.89 -11.69
N ALA A 142 -1.84 24.24 -10.84
CA ALA A 142 -2.07 24.32 -9.40
C ALA A 142 -2.96 25.53 -9.08
N LEU A 143 -4.28 25.35 -9.15
CA LEU A 143 -5.24 26.32 -8.66
C LEU A 143 -5.20 26.29 -7.14
N ILE A 144 -4.82 27.40 -6.52
CA ILE A 144 -5.14 27.65 -5.10
C ILE A 144 -6.66 27.55 -5.04
N ASN A 145 -7.18 26.54 -4.35
CA ASN A 145 -8.61 26.44 -4.17
C ASN A 145 -9.04 27.50 -3.15
N PRO A 146 -9.71 28.60 -3.56
CA PRO A 146 -9.97 29.75 -2.69
C PRO A 146 -11.00 29.44 -1.60
N ASP A 147 -11.67 28.28 -1.67
CA ASP A 147 -12.63 27.78 -0.69
C ASP A 147 -11.99 26.93 0.44
N ARG A 148 -10.68 26.64 0.38
CA ARG A 148 -9.96 25.87 1.41
C ARG A 148 -9.57 26.72 2.62
N SER A 149 -10.50 27.54 3.09
CA SER A 149 -10.41 28.16 4.41
C SER A 149 -10.80 27.18 5.53
N GLY A 150 -10.39 25.91 5.43
CA GLY A 150 -10.75 24.86 6.38
C GLY A 150 -9.59 23.88 6.56
N ASP A 151 -9.39 23.42 7.78
CA ASP A 151 -8.25 22.60 8.24
C ASP A 151 -8.18 21.18 7.63
N VAL A 152 -8.82 20.94 6.47
CA VAL A 152 -8.91 19.63 5.81
C VAL A 152 -8.26 19.68 4.44
N LEU A 153 -7.20 18.88 4.26
CA LEU A 153 -6.55 18.66 2.98
C LEU A 153 -7.51 17.93 2.01
N SER A 154 -7.59 18.36 0.74
CA SER A 154 -8.40 17.68 -0.29
C SER A 154 -7.75 17.76 -1.69
N GLY A 155 -8.43 17.27 -2.74
CA GLY A 155 -8.07 17.47 -4.16
C GLY A 155 -7.03 16.50 -4.74
N GLU A 156 -6.68 16.71 -6.02
CA GLU A 156 -5.90 15.76 -6.84
C GLU A 156 -4.47 15.50 -6.33
N TYR A 157 -3.93 16.39 -5.50
CA TYR A 157 -2.60 16.24 -4.90
C TYR A 157 -2.62 15.63 -3.50
N VAL A 158 -3.80 15.28 -2.98
CA VAL A 158 -3.94 14.49 -1.75
C VAL A 158 -4.01 13.03 -2.15
N ILE A 159 -2.95 12.31 -1.80
CA ILE A 159 -2.73 10.90 -2.14
C ILE A 159 -2.39 10.12 -0.88
N GLY A 160 -2.51 8.80 -0.96
CA GLY A 160 -2.24 7.86 0.11
C GLY A 160 -3.44 6.96 0.37
N PRO A 161 -3.21 5.80 1.01
CA PRO A 161 -4.25 4.81 1.24
C PRO A 161 -5.17 5.25 2.38
N ASP A 162 -6.41 4.77 2.34
CA ASP A 162 -7.28 4.72 3.50
C ASP A 162 -6.99 3.44 4.29
N ILE A 163 -6.72 3.58 5.59
CA ILE A 163 -6.58 2.46 6.52
C ILE A 163 -7.73 2.55 7.53
N ARG A 164 -8.61 1.54 7.52
CA ARG A 164 -9.85 1.57 8.31
C ARG A 164 -10.00 0.29 9.14
N PRO A 165 -10.43 0.37 10.40
CA PRO A 165 -10.78 -0.83 11.15
C PRO A 165 -11.98 -1.50 10.47
N LEU A 166 -11.89 -2.80 10.24
CA LEU A 166 -12.99 -3.62 9.70
C LEU A 166 -13.73 -4.36 10.82
N ARG A 167 -12.95 -4.89 11.78
CA ARG A 167 -13.39 -5.58 12.99
C ARG A 167 -12.36 -5.20 14.04
N TRP A 168 -12.78 -4.61 15.14
CA TRP A 168 -11.88 -4.10 16.19
C TRP A 168 -12.47 -4.40 17.56
#